data_AF-A0A653EHV9-F1
#
_entry.id   AF-A0A653EHV9-F1
#
_cell.length_a   1.000
_cell.length_b   1.000
_cell.length_c   1.000
_cell.angle_alpha   90.00
_cell.angle_beta   90.00
_cell.angle_gamma   90.00
#
_symmetry.space_group_name_H-M   'P 1'
#
loop_
_entity.id
_entity.type
_entity.pdbx_description
1 polymer ?
#
loop_
_entity_poly.entity_id
_entity_poly.type
_entity_poly.pdbx_seq_one_letter_code
_entity_poly.pdbx_strand_id
1 'polypeptide(L)'
;MSFLIASPEAVAAASTNLAGIGSAITAANAAAAAPTTEILAAGADEVSTAISALFGAHAQGYQTLSAQAARFHDQFVLALTTGAGSYAAAEAASASPLQTLQQELLNAINAPTLALLGRPLIGDGADGAPGTGAAGGAGGILIGNGGAGGSGAPDMPGGAGGAAGLFGNGGAGGTGGFGATGTGGTGGAGGAGGLFGAGGAGGTGGLSALHNGGAGGAGGTGGLFSAGGAGGTGGASDLAGTGRGGVGGAGGAGGLFGIGGAGGAGGSAVAFGGDGGAGGAGGAFNGGGAGGAGGAGTVAGDGGAGGNAGTLPNVGALFGTGGAGGAGGAGAAIGGNGGAGGTGGVLGGGGGVGGSGGFGEAIGGDGGTGGNGGMLLGAGGSGGAGGGASNGASIGGDGGTGGAAGMLYGSGGVGGNGGNAIAIGGNGGAGGKAGAIGNGGAGGNGGTANSSGGDGGDGGNAGLIGNGGNGGNAEIVITAGSVAGTGGAGGLLLGLNGTNGLP
;
A
#
# COMPACT_ATOMS: atom_id res chain seq x y z
N MET A 1 44.00 -24.58 4.87
CA MET A 1 43.68 -24.61 3.42
C MET A 1 43.43 -23.18 2.98
N SER A 2 44.13 -22.67 1.98
CA SER A 2 43.88 -21.32 1.47
C SER A 2 42.62 -21.33 0.60
N PHE A 3 41.64 -20.50 0.92
CA PHE A 3 40.48 -20.31 0.06
C PHE A 3 40.89 -19.48 -1.16
N LEU A 4 40.60 -19.99 -2.35
CA LEU A 4 40.76 -19.27 -3.61
C LEU A 4 39.41 -18.59 -3.89
N ILE A 5 39.38 -17.27 -3.89
CA ILE A 5 38.19 -16.47 -4.26
C ILE A 5 38.43 -15.94 -5.66
N ALA A 6 37.64 -16.40 -6.63
CA ALA A 6 37.59 -15.85 -7.98
C ALA A 6 36.23 -15.14 -8.15
N SER A 7 36.19 -14.06 -8.93
CA SER A 7 34.93 -13.44 -9.37
C SER A 7 34.79 -13.67 -10.87
N PRO A 8 34.06 -14.71 -11.31
CA PRO A 8 33.88 -15.02 -12.72
C PRO A 8 33.28 -13.85 -13.51
N GLU A 9 32.38 -13.07 -12.90
CA GLU A 9 31.74 -11.89 -13.51
C GLU A 9 32.76 -10.79 -13.78
N ALA A 10 33.69 -10.52 -12.85
CA ALA A 10 34.73 -9.51 -13.04
C ALA A 10 35.70 -9.91 -14.17
N VAL A 11 36.03 -11.21 -14.27
CA VAL A 11 36.91 -11.74 -15.31
C VAL A 11 36.23 -11.73 -16.69
N ALA A 12 34.93 -12.02 -16.77
CA ALA A 12 34.14 -11.94 -18.01
C ALA A 12 33.95 -10.49 -18.51
N ALA A 13 33.74 -9.54 -17.61
CA ALA A 13 33.71 -8.12 -17.95
C ALA A 13 35.09 -7.65 -18.48
N ALA A 14 36.17 -8.07 -17.83
CA ALA A 14 37.53 -7.77 -18.27
C ALA A 14 37.85 -8.37 -19.65
N SER A 15 37.43 -9.60 -19.94
CA SER A 15 37.66 -10.22 -21.26
C SER A 15 36.92 -9.49 -22.39
N THR A 16 35.70 -9.00 -22.12
CA THR A 16 34.93 -8.19 -23.07
C THR A 16 35.61 -6.84 -23.35
N ASN A 17 36.09 -6.16 -22.31
CA ASN A 17 36.85 -4.91 -22.45
C ASN A 17 38.15 -5.12 -23.24
N LEU A 18 38.87 -6.21 -22.96
CA LEU A 18 40.08 -6.58 -23.69
C LEU A 18 39.78 -6.88 -25.17
N ALA A 19 38.69 -7.59 -25.48
CA ALA A 19 38.25 -7.80 -26.86
C ALA A 19 37.98 -6.48 -27.58
N GLY A 20 37.33 -5.52 -26.91
CA GLY A 20 37.10 -4.16 -27.42
C GLY A 20 38.40 -3.41 -27.72
N ILE A 21 39.38 -3.46 -26.80
CA ILE A 21 40.72 -2.87 -26.99
C ILE A 21 41.43 -3.50 -28.19
N GLY A 22 41.40 -4.83 -28.31
CA GLY A 22 41.99 -5.56 -29.43
C GLY A 22 41.39 -5.15 -30.78
N SER A 23 40.06 -5.02 -30.83
CA SER A 23 39.35 -4.53 -32.02
C SER A 23 39.73 -3.11 -32.39
N ALA A 24 39.82 -2.20 -31.40
CA ALA A 24 40.17 -0.80 -31.64
C ALA A 24 41.61 -0.66 -32.15
N ILE A 25 42.57 -1.38 -31.56
CA ILE A 25 43.98 -1.38 -31.98
C ILE A 25 44.12 -1.96 -33.39
N THR A 26 43.42 -3.06 -33.69
CA THR A 26 43.46 -3.69 -35.02
C THR A 26 42.89 -2.74 -36.09
N ALA A 27 41.77 -2.07 -35.80
CA ALA A 27 41.18 -1.08 -36.70
C ALA A 27 42.11 0.13 -36.92
N ALA A 28 42.75 0.63 -35.87
CA ALA A 28 43.71 1.73 -35.96
C ALA A 28 44.95 1.34 -36.78
N ASN A 29 45.51 0.14 -36.57
CA ASN A 29 46.65 -0.36 -37.34
C ASN A 29 46.31 -0.56 -38.82
N ALA A 30 45.08 -0.99 -39.13
CA ALA A 30 44.59 -1.12 -40.49
C ALA A 30 44.43 0.25 -41.18
N ALA A 31 43.83 1.24 -40.49
CA ALA A 31 43.67 2.60 -41.01
C ALA A 31 45.02 3.30 -41.25
N ALA A 32 46.01 3.04 -40.40
CA ALA A 32 47.35 3.60 -40.52
C ALA A 32 48.22 2.92 -41.59
N ALA A 33 47.83 1.77 -42.13
CA ALA A 33 48.68 0.96 -43.01
C ALA A 33 49.08 1.72 -44.28
N ALA A 34 48.13 2.09 -45.14
CA ALA A 34 48.39 2.81 -46.39
C ALA A 34 49.17 4.14 -46.19
N PRO A 35 48.75 5.07 -45.31
CA PRO A 35 49.44 6.35 -45.17
C PRO A 35 50.86 6.25 -44.60
N THR A 36 51.24 5.14 -43.95
CA THR A 36 52.59 4.94 -43.40
C THR A 36 53.48 4.09 -44.30
N THR A 37 52.92 3.19 -45.12
CA THR A 37 53.70 2.38 -46.06
C THR A 37 53.92 3.03 -47.41
N GLU A 38 53.05 3.99 -47.79
CA GLU A 38 53.06 4.64 -49.11
C GLU A 38 53.56 6.09 -49.04
N ILE A 39 54.51 6.38 -48.13
CA ILE A 39 55.11 7.71 -48.03
C ILE A 39 55.91 8.00 -49.31
N LEU A 40 55.54 9.07 -50.00
CA LEU A 40 56.22 9.54 -51.20
C LEU A 40 57.51 10.29 -50.83
N ALA A 41 58.53 10.19 -51.68
CA ALA A 41 59.74 10.99 -51.55
C ALA A 41 59.41 12.48 -51.67
N ALA A 42 59.92 13.32 -50.77
CA ALA A 42 59.63 14.76 -50.75
C ALA A 42 60.25 15.52 -51.93
N GLY A 43 61.32 14.98 -52.51
CA GLY A 43 61.98 15.46 -53.73
C GLY A 43 62.45 14.28 -54.58
N ALA A 44 62.89 14.57 -55.81
CA ALA A 44 63.38 13.56 -56.75
C ALA A 44 64.82 13.09 -56.44
N ASP A 45 65.41 13.55 -55.35
CA ASP A 45 66.77 13.19 -54.94
C ASP A 45 66.82 11.82 -54.24
N GLU A 46 68.00 11.21 -54.29
CA GLU A 46 68.26 9.88 -53.74
C GLU A 46 68.13 9.86 -52.21
N VAL A 47 68.35 10.98 -51.51
CA VAL A 47 68.21 11.05 -50.04
C VAL A 47 66.73 10.99 -49.66
N SER A 48 65.87 11.77 -50.32
CA SER A 48 64.41 11.71 -50.16
C SER A 48 63.84 10.32 -50.49
N THR A 49 64.37 9.67 -51.52
CA THR A 49 63.97 8.31 -51.92
C THR A 49 64.42 7.25 -50.92
N ALA A 50 65.64 7.36 -50.38
CA ALA A 50 66.14 6.45 -49.36
C ALA A 50 65.39 6.61 -48.02
N ILE A 51 65.04 7.84 -47.65
CA ILE A 51 64.27 8.14 -46.44
C ILE A 51 62.84 7.57 -46.55
N SER A 52 62.15 7.74 -47.68
CA SER A 52 60.82 7.17 -47.87
C SER A 52 60.84 5.63 -47.85
N ALA A 53 61.85 5.01 -48.47
CA ALA A 53 62.04 3.56 -48.44
C ALA A 53 62.31 3.04 -47.02
N LEU A 54 63.09 3.75 -46.20
CA LEU A 54 63.33 3.41 -44.80
C LEU A 54 62.03 3.44 -43.98
N PHE A 55 61.23 4.50 -44.12
CA PHE A 55 59.94 4.60 -43.42
C PHE A 55 58.95 3.53 -43.90
N GLY A 56 58.89 3.23 -45.20
CA GLY A 56 58.05 2.16 -45.75
C GLY A 56 58.45 0.78 -45.22
N ALA A 57 59.75 0.47 -45.15
CA ALA A 57 60.25 -0.77 -44.58
C ALA A 57 59.96 -0.88 -43.07
N HIS A 58 60.11 0.21 -42.32
CA HIS A 58 59.77 0.27 -40.89
C HIS A 58 58.26 0.04 -40.66
N ALA A 59 57.41 0.67 -41.48
CA ALA A 59 55.96 0.49 -41.42
C ALA A 59 55.54 -0.96 -41.72
N GLN A 60 56.14 -1.62 -42.70
CA GLN A 60 55.91 -3.05 -43.00
C GLN A 60 56.33 -3.95 -41.84
N GLY A 61 57.47 -3.65 -41.20
CA GLY A 61 57.93 -4.35 -39.99
C GLY A 61 56.93 -4.19 -38.83
N TYR A 62 56.44 -2.97 -38.62
CA TYR A 62 55.41 -2.68 -37.62
C TYR A 62 54.10 -3.44 -37.90
N GLN A 63 53.63 -3.50 -39.15
CA GLN A 63 52.41 -4.23 -39.52
C GLN A 63 52.54 -5.75 -39.29
N THR A 64 53.73 -6.32 -39.51
CA THR A 64 53.99 -7.73 -39.21
C THR A 64 53.92 -8.01 -37.71
N LEU A 65 54.54 -7.14 -36.90
CA LEU A 65 54.52 -7.25 -35.44
C LEU A 65 53.12 -7.03 -34.87
N SER A 66 52.36 -6.07 -35.39
CA SER A 66 51.00 -5.78 -34.93
C SER A 66 50.05 -6.95 -35.20
N ALA A 67 50.19 -7.64 -36.33
CA ALA A 67 49.45 -8.86 -36.63
C ALA A 67 49.82 -10.02 -35.67
N GLN A 68 51.09 -10.14 -35.28
CA GLN A 68 51.52 -11.12 -34.28
C GLN A 68 50.96 -10.81 -32.88
N ALA A 69 50.98 -9.53 -32.49
CA ALA A 69 50.40 -9.07 -31.23
C ALA A 69 48.88 -9.27 -31.18
N ALA A 70 48.17 -9.07 -32.28
CA ALA A 70 46.72 -9.32 -32.38
C ALA A 70 46.40 -10.80 -32.09
N ARG A 71 47.13 -11.75 -32.70
CA ARG A 71 46.92 -13.18 -32.43
C ARG A 71 47.20 -13.57 -30.99
N PHE A 72 48.25 -13.01 -30.39
CA PHE A 72 48.55 -13.23 -28.97
C PHE A 72 47.42 -12.70 -28.09
N HIS A 73 46.92 -11.50 -28.39
CA HIS A 73 45.81 -10.88 -27.68
C HIS A 73 44.53 -11.71 -27.77
N ASP A 74 44.20 -12.23 -28.95
CA ASP A 74 43.04 -13.11 -29.15
C ASP A 74 43.17 -14.39 -28.31
N GLN A 75 44.35 -15.01 -28.29
CA GLN A 75 44.62 -16.19 -27.46
C GLN A 75 44.51 -15.88 -25.96
N PHE A 76 44.99 -14.71 -25.53
CA PHE A 76 44.89 -14.26 -24.14
C PHE A 76 43.43 -14.05 -23.71
N VAL A 77 42.63 -13.36 -24.53
CA VAL A 77 41.19 -13.14 -24.28
C VAL A 77 40.42 -14.47 -24.25
N LEU A 78 40.74 -15.39 -25.16
CA LEU A 78 40.14 -16.72 -25.20
C LEU A 78 40.47 -17.54 -23.94
N ALA A 79 41.74 -17.54 -23.51
CA ALA A 79 42.17 -18.24 -22.29
C ALA A 79 41.48 -17.66 -21.05
N LEU A 80 41.35 -16.33 -20.97
CA LEU A 80 40.70 -15.66 -19.85
C LEU A 80 39.19 -15.99 -19.80
N THR A 81 38.53 -16.00 -20.95
CA THR A 81 37.10 -16.37 -21.08
C THR A 81 36.86 -17.83 -20.71
N THR A 82 37.74 -18.72 -21.16
CA THR A 82 37.66 -20.17 -20.84
C THR A 82 37.92 -20.41 -19.35
N GLY A 83 38.86 -19.68 -18.75
CA GLY A 83 39.13 -19.72 -17.32
C GLY A 83 37.92 -19.27 -16.49
N ALA A 84 37.31 -18.13 -16.84
CA ALA A 84 36.08 -17.66 -16.18
C ALA A 84 34.94 -18.67 -16.26
N GLY A 85 34.73 -19.28 -17.42
CA GLY A 85 33.73 -20.33 -17.61
C GLY A 85 34.00 -21.58 -16.77
N SER A 86 35.27 -21.95 -16.57
CA SER A 86 35.66 -23.09 -15.74
C SER A 86 35.40 -22.84 -14.25
N TYR A 87 35.66 -21.63 -13.74
CA TYR A 87 35.33 -21.26 -12.37
C TYR A 87 33.83 -21.19 -12.13
N ALA A 88 33.06 -20.59 -13.04
CA ALA A 88 31.59 -20.56 -12.95
C ALA A 88 30.99 -21.99 -13.02
N ALA A 89 31.52 -22.86 -13.88
CA ALA A 89 31.09 -24.26 -13.95
C ALA A 89 31.43 -25.04 -12.67
N ALA A 90 32.57 -24.76 -12.04
CA ALA A 90 32.93 -25.36 -10.75
C ALA A 90 32.00 -24.90 -9.61
N GLU A 91 31.59 -23.64 -9.60
CA GLU A 91 30.59 -23.13 -8.65
C GLU A 91 29.21 -23.78 -8.89
N ALA A 92 28.76 -23.89 -10.14
CA ALA A 92 27.50 -24.57 -10.47
C ALA A 92 27.53 -26.08 -10.11
N ALA A 93 28.65 -26.76 -10.39
CA ALA A 93 28.82 -28.18 -10.07
C ALA A 93 28.97 -28.46 -8.57
N SER A 94 29.36 -27.47 -7.77
CA SER A 94 29.43 -27.60 -6.30
C SER A 94 28.09 -27.28 -5.61
N ALA A 95 27.23 -26.46 -6.22
CA ALA A 95 25.89 -26.16 -5.71
C ALA A 95 24.83 -27.22 -6.08
N SER A 96 24.89 -27.79 -7.28
CA SER A 96 23.84 -28.70 -7.79
C SER A 96 23.67 -30.02 -6.99
N PRO A 97 24.73 -30.65 -6.44
CA PRO A 97 24.56 -31.85 -5.62
C PRO A 97 23.88 -31.54 -4.29
N LEU A 98 24.16 -30.36 -3.70
CA LEU A 98 23.53 -29.91 -2.46
C LEU A 98 22.05 -29.58 -2.66
N GLN A 99 21.70 -28.94 -3.79
CA GLN A 99 20.30 -28.67 -4.16
C GLN A 99 19.51 -29.97 -4.40
N THR A 100 20.12 -30.95 -5.06
CA THR A 100 19.51 -32.25 -5.33
C THR A 100 19.30 -33.02 -4.02
N LEU A 101 20.31 -33.09 -3.17
CA LEU A 101 20.23 -33.72 -1.85
C LEU A 101 19.17 -33.05 -0.96
N GLN A 102 19.08 -31.71 -0.99
CA GLN A 102 18.05 -30.96 -0.29
C GLN A 102 16.65 -31.34 -0.79
N GLN A 103 16.45 -31.43 -2.11
CA GLN A 103 15.16 -31.78 -2.68
C GLN A 103 14.77 -33.24 -2.38
N GLU A 104 15.73 -34.17 -2.43
CA GLU A 104 15.50 -35.57 -2.03
C GLU A 104 15.11 -35.69 -0.56
N LEU A 105 15.79 -34.96 0.33
CA LEU A 105 15.46 -34.93 1.75
C LEU A 105 14.06 -34.34 1.99
N LEU A 106 13.72 -33.23 1.32
CA LEU A 106 12.38 -32.65 1.41
C LEU A 106 11.31 -33.61 0.89
N ASN A 107 11.56 -34.29 -0.22
CA ASN A 107 10.66 -35.29 -0.78
C ASN A 107 10.47 -36.46 0.20
N ALA A 108 11.55 -36.95 0.82
CA ALA A 108 11.49 -38.02 1.82
C ALA A 108 10.71 -37.60 3.07
N ILE A 109 10.91 -36.36 3.55
CA ILE A 109 10.18 -35.79 4.70
C ILE A 109 8.70 -35.60 4.37
N ASN A 110 8.38 -35.15 3.16
CA ASN A 110 7.02 -34.85 2.75
C ASN A 110 6.23 -36.07 2.28
N ALA A 111 6.89 -37.15 1.83
CA ALA A 111 6.23 -38.33 1.28
C ALA A 111 5.13 -38.91 2.19
N PRO A 112 5.32 -39.05 3.52
CA PRO A 112 4.28 -39.57 4.40
C PRO A 112 3.03 -38.68 4.46
N THR A 113 3.19 -37.36 4.60
CA THR A 113 2.04 -36.44 4.71
C THR A 113 1.39 -36.18 3.36
N LEU A 114 2.17 -36.17 2.27
CA LEU A 114 1.64 -36.08 0.92
C LEU A 114 0.78 -37.31 0.59
N ALA A 115 1.24 -38.51 0.95
CA ALA A 115 0.48 -39.74 0.77
C ALA A 115 -0.78 -39.81 1.66
N LEU A 116 -0.71 -39.33 2.90
CA LEU A 116 -1.81 -39.46 3.87
C LEU A 116 -2.84 -38.32 3.79
N LEU A 117 -2.37 -37.09 3.55
CA LEU A 117 -3.16 -35.86 3.66
C LEU A 117 -3.21 -35.06 2.36
N GLY A 118 -2.54 -35.51 1.30
CA GLY A 118 -2.48 -34.79 0.03
C GLY A 118 -1.72 -33.46 0.10
N ARG A 119 -0.96 -33.21 1.18
CA ARG A 119 -0.27 -31.95 1.42
C ARG A 119 1.13 -32.17 2.02
N PRO A 120 2.16 -31.46 1.55
CA PRO A 120 3.50 -31.58 2.13
C PRO A 120 3.50 -31.14 3.60
N LEU A 121 4.45 -31.66 4.37
CA LEU A 121 4.68 -31.23 5.75
C LEU A 121 5.40 -29.88 5.78
N ILE A 122 6.41 -29.74 4.90
CA ILE A 122 7.26 -28.56 4.75
C ILE A 122 7.30 -28.16 3.28
N GLY A 123 7.09 -26.88 3.00
CA GLY A 123 7.24 -26.28 1.68
C GLY A 123 6.25 -25.15 1.46
N ASP A 124 6.66 -24.13 0.72
CA ASP A 124 5.74 -23.06 0.34
C ASP A 124 4.69 -23.56 -0.67
N GLY A 125 3.54 -22.90 -0.67
CA GLY A 125 2.51 -23.13 -1.65
C GLY A 125 2.95 -22.65 -3.03
N ALA A 126 2.57 -23.38 -4.07
CA ALA A 126 2.86 -22.98 -5.44
C ALA A 126 2.08 -21.70 -5.81
N ASP A 127 2.75 -20.74 -6.43
CA ASP A 127 2.07 -19.55 -6.92
C ASP A 127 1.12 -19.88 -8.08
N GLY A 128 -0.01 -19.18 -8.12
CA GLY A 128 -0.92 -19.22 -9.25
C GLY A 128 -0.25 -18.65 -10.50
N ALA A 129 -0.47 -19.29 -11.65
CA ALA A 129 0.12 -18.84 -12.91
C ALA A 129 -0.36 -17.42 -13.27
N PRO A 130 0.54 -16.48 -13.60
CA PRO A 130 0.16 -15.12 -14.02
C PRO A 130 -0.77 -15.11 -15.23
N GLY A 131 -1.73 -14.19 -15.26
CA GLY A 131 -2.70 -14.04 -16.35
C GLY A 131 -3.77 -15.13 -16.43
N THR A 132 -3.87 -16.02 -15.44
CA THR A 132 -4.87 -17.10 -15.42
C THR A 132 -5.95 -16.92 -14.36
N GLY A 133 -5.74 -16.03 -13.38
CA GLY A 133 -6.56 -15.95 -12.18
C GLY A 133 -6.48 -17.20 -11.30
N ALA A 134 -5.50 -18.08 -11.52
CA ALA A 134 -5.34 -19.30 -10.71
C ALA A 134 -5.03 -18.96 -9.26
N ALA A 135 -5.65 -19.68 -8.33
CA ALA A 135 -5.36 -19.52 -6.91
C ALA A 135 -3.93 -20.01 -6.58
N GLY A 136 -3.32 -19.38 -5.60
CA GLY A 136 -2.10 -19.88 -4.96
C GLY A 136 -2.39 -21.14 -4.17
N GLY A 137 -1.47 -22.10 -4.25
CA GLY A 137 -1.52 -23.35 -3.49
C GLY A 137 -1.32 -23.09 -1.99
N ALA A 138 -1.86 -23.99 -1.17
CA ALA A 138 -1.61 -23.95 0.26
C ALA A 138 -0.16 -24.32 0.58
N GLY A 139 0.41 -23.65 1.59
CA GLY A 139 1.69 -24.06 2.18
C GLY A 139 1.62 -25.43 2.85
N GLY A 140 2.80 -25.99 3.12
CA GLY A 140 2.98 -27.23 3.87
C GLY A 140 2.31 -27.17 5.25
N ILE A 141 1.93 -28.31 5.82
CA ILE A 141 1.14 -28.35 7.05
C ILE A 141 1.84 -27.67 8.22
N LEU A 142 3.14 -27.91 8.40
CA LEU A 142 3.93 -27.40 9.51
C LEU A 142 4.63 -26.09 9.16
N ILE A 143 5.41 -26.09 8.07
CA ILE A 143 6.20 -24.91 7.66
C ILE A 143 5.91 -24.66 6.19
N GLY A 144 5.52 -23.44 5.86
CA GLY A 144 5.28 -23.04 4.48
C GLY A 144 4.35 -21.84 4.40
N ASN A 145 4.76 -20.84 3.65
CA ASN A 145 3.90 -19.74 3.25
C ASN A 145 2.86 -20.24 2.23
N GLY A 146 1.72 -19.56 2.16
CA GLY A 146 0.81 -19.77 1.05
C GLY A 146 1.36 -19.17 -0.24
N GLY A 147 1.08 -19.81 -1.38
CA GLY A 147 1.47 -19.28 -2.68
C GLY A 147 0.68 -18.02 -3.03
N ALA A 148 1.27 -17.10 -3.78
CA ALA A 148 0.56 -15.94 -4.32
C ALA A 148 -0.52 -16.37 -5.33
N GLY A 149 -1.63 -15.66 -5.37
CA GLY A 149 -2.63 -15.81 -6.42
C GLY A 149 -2.12 -15.26 -7.76
N GLY A 150 -2.39 -15.96 -8.85
CA GLY A 150 -2.05 -15.51 -10.20
C GLY A 150 -2.90 -14.30 -10.59
N SER A 151 -2.31 -13.35 -11.33
CA SER A 151 -3.09 -12.23 -11.89
C SER A 151 -4.16 -12.73 -12.87
N GLY A 152 -5.26 -12.00 -12.98
CA GLY A 152 -6.33 -12.29 -13.94
C GLY A 152 -5.93 -11.99 -15.38
N ALA A 153 -6.39 -12.82 -16.32
CA ALA A 153 -6.44 -12.47 -17.73
C ALA A 153 -7.41 -11.29 -17.95
N PRO A 154 -7.42 -10.64 -19.14
CA PRO A 154 -8.43 -9.65 -19.45
C PRO A 154 -9.85 -10.12 -19.10
N ASP A 155 -10.63 -9.23 -18.49
CA ASP A 155 -12.00 -9.46 -18.00
C ASP A 155 -12.13 -10.59 -16.94
N MET A 156 -11.03 -11.11 -16.40
CA MET A 156 -11.01 -12.18 -15.38
C MET A 156 -10.52 -11.68 -14.02
N PRO A 157 -11.02 -12.24 -12.92
CA PRO A 157 -10.54 -11.92 -11.58
C PRO A 157 -9.11 -12.43 -11.35
N GLY A 158 -8.43 -11.82 -10.38
CA GLY A 158 -7.19 -12.34 -9.83
C GLY A 158 -7.46 -13.54 -8.92
N GLY A 159 -6.50 -14.46 -8.87
CA GLY A 159 -6.60 -15.66 -8.04
C GLY A 159 -6.46 -15.34 -6.55
N ALA A 160 -7.12 -16.12 -5.70
CA ALA A 160 -6.90 -16.00 -4.26
C ALA A 160 -5.48 -16.45 -3.88
N GLY A 161 -4.89 -15.81 -2.87
CA GLY A 161 -3.67 -16.28 -2.24
C GLY A 161 -3.91 -17.56 -1.44
N GLY A 162 -2.91 -18.44 -1.41
CA GLY A 162 -2.95 -19.69 -0.68
C GLY A 162 -2.91 -19.49 0.84
N ALA A 163 -3.55 -20.38 1.58
CA ALA A 163 -3.38 -20.42 3.03
C ALA A 163 -1.99 -20.96 3.42
N ALA A 164 -1.43 -20.50 4.53
CA ALA A 164 -0.15 -20.98 5.03
C ALA A 164 -0.27 -22.26 5.88
N GLY A 165 0.88 -22.84 6.19
CA GLY A 165 1.08 -23.85 7.23
C GLY A 165 1.03 -23.29 8.65
N LEU A 166 1.31 -24.10 9.66
CA LEU A 166 1.37 -23.63 11.06
C LEU A 166 2.34 -22.46 11.25
N PHE A 167 3.53 -22.55 10.64
CA PHE A 167 4.54 -21.52 10.54
C PHE A 167 4.66 -21.05 9.09
N GLY A 168 3.96 -19.96 8.76
CA GLY A 168 4.04 -19.34 7.44
C GLY A 168 3.00 -18.24 7.29
N ASN A 169 3.28 -17.29 6.41
CA ASN A 169 2.36 -16.20 6.07
C ASN A 169 1.42 -16.62 4.95
N GLY A 170 0.21 -16.07 4.95
CA GLY A 170 -0.74 -16.27 3.86
C GLY A 170 -0.21 -15.65 2.57
N GLY A 171 -0.51 -16.29 1.44
CA GLY A 171 -0.12 -15.78 0.12
C GLY A 171 -0.88 -14.51 -0.25
N ALA A 172 -0.25 -13.61 -1.00
CA ALA A 172 -0.96 -12.44 -1.53
C ALA A 172 -2.02 -12.85 -2.56
N GLY A 173 -3.12 -12.12 -2.64
CA GLY A 173 -4.10 -12.25 -3.71
C GLY A 173 -3.58 -11.69 -5.03
N GLY A 174 -3.94 -12.32 -6.14
CA GLY A 174 -3.59 -11.87 -7.48
C GLY A 174 -4.34 -10.62 -7.90
N THR A 175 -3.74 -9.80 -8.75
CA THR A 175 -4.41 -8.62 -9.30
C THR A 175 -5.52 -9.01 -10.28
N GLY A 176 -6.63 -8.27 -10.29
CA GLY A 176 -7.68 -8.42 -11.28
C GLY A 176 -7.21 -8.01 -12.67
N GLY A 177 -7.70 -8.69 -13.70
CA GLY A 177 -7.34 -8.40 -15.09
C GLY A 177 -7.96 -7.12 -15.61
N PHE A 178 -7.36 -6.56 -16.65
CA PHE A 178 -7.88 -5.38 -17.36
C PHE A 178 -9.28 -5.67 -17.95
N GLY A 179 -10.23 -4.76 -17.74
CA GLY A 179 -11.57 -4.82 -18.34
C GLY A 179 -11.54 -4.42 -19.82
N ALA A 180 -11.26 -5.37 -20.71
CA ALA A 180 -11.18 -5.14 -22.15
C ALA A 180 -12.56 -5.05 -22.80
N THR A 181 -13.48 -5.89 -22.35
CA THR A 181 -14.86 -5.97 -22.88
C THR A 181 -15.92 -5.81 -21.80
N GLY A 182 -15.51 -5.78 -20.52
CA GLY A 182 -16.39 -5.58 -19.38
C GLY A 182 -15.74 -4.78 -18.26
N THR A 183 -16.32 -4.93 -17.06
CA THR A 183 -15.73 -4.38 -15.84
C THR A 183 -14.35 -4.97 -15.60
N GLY A 184 -13.45 -4.18 -15.00
CA GLY A 184 -12.16 -4.71 -14.56
C GLY A 184 -12.35 -5.91 -13.65
N GLY A 185 -11.49 -6.91 -13.77
CA GLY A 185 -11.54 -8.11 -12.93
C GLY A 185 -11.37 -7.74 -11.46
N THR A 186 -12.03 -8.45 -10.55
CA THR A 186 -11.80 -8.23 -9.12
C THR A 186 -10.41 -8.71 -8.71
N GLY A 187 -9.77 -8.05 -7.75
CA GLY A 187 -8.59 -8.57 -7.10
C GLY A 187 -8.89 -9.83 -6.29
N GLY A 188 -7.96 -10.76 -6.25
CA GLY A 188 -8.06 -11.99 -5.46
C GLY A 188 -7.94 -11.71 -3.96
N ALA A 189 -8.61 -12.49 -3.13
CA ALA A 189 -8.43 -12.38 -1.68
C ALA A 189 -7.03 -12.84 -1.25
N GLY A 190 -6.47 -12.24 -0.20
CA GLY A 190 -5.26 -12.73 0.45
C GLY A 190 -5.51 -14.02 1.21
N GLY A 191 -4.50 -14.88 1.28
CA GLY A 191 -4.56 -16.15 2.00
C GLY A 191 -4.46 -15.98 3.51
N ALA A 192 -5.00 -16.93 4.27
CA ALA A 192 -4.88 -16.92 5.73
C ALA A 192 -3.44 -17.27 6.17
N GLY A 193 -2.96 -16.58 7.20
CA GLY A 193 -1.71 -16.90 7.87
C GLY A 193 -1.80 -18.14 8.75
N GLY A 194 -0.64 -18.75 9.03
CA GLY A 194 -0.47 -19.82 10.02
C GLY A 194 -0.65 -19.32 11.43
N LEU A 195 -0.53 -20.17 12.46
CA LEU A 195 -0.67 -19.77 13.87
C LEU A 195 0.20 -18.55 14.24
N PHE A 196 1.39 -18.44 13.64
CA PHE A 196 2.35 -17.35 13.82
C PHE A 196 2.52 -16.46 12.58
N GLY A 197 1.74 -16.68 11.53
CA GLY A 197 1.90 -15.96 10.26
C GLY A 197 0.88 -14.87 10.07
N ALA A 198 1.28 -13.79 9.42
CA ALA A 198 0.36 -12.75 9.00
C ALA A 198 -0.54 -13.25 7.85
N GLY A 199 -1.72 -12.65 7.73
CA GLY A 199 -2.57 -12.83 6.56
C GLY A 199 -1.94 -12.18 5.33
N GLY A 200 -2.17 -12.78 4.16
CA GLY A 200 -1.71 -12.23 2.89
C GLY A 200 -2.49 -10.97 2.50
N ALA A 201 -1.87 -10.05 1.77
CA ALA A 201 -2.57 -8.89 1.24
C ALA A 201 -3.60 -9.30 0.16
N GLY A 202 -4.70 -8.57 0.06
CA GLY A 202 -5.63 -8.70 -1.05
C GLY A 202 -5.04 -8.11 -2.35
N GLY A 203 -5.40 -8.70 -3.48
CA GLY A 203 -4.98 -8.23 -4.80
C GLY A 203 -5.72 -6.95 -5.21
N THR A 204 -5.08 -6.13 -6.05
CA THR A 204 -5.74 -4.92 -6.58
C THR A 204 -6.82 -5.30 -7.59
N GLY A 205 -7.90 -4.53 -7.64
CA GLY A 205 -8.89 -4.62 -8.71
C GLY A 205 -8.31 -4.18 -10.06
N GLY A 206 -8.79 -4.80 -11.13
CA GLY A 206 -8.41 -4.50 -12.49
C GLY A 206 -8.98 -3.16 -12.95
N LEU A 207 -8.22 -2.43 -13.75
CA LEU A 207 -8.69 -1.19 -14.37
C LEU A 207 -9.60 -1.47 -15.57
N SER A 208 -10.51 -0.56 -15.90
CA SER A 208 -11.34 -0.64 -17.12
C SER A 208 -11.46 0.73 -17.81
N ALA A 209 -11.27 0.76 -19.12
CA ALA A 209 -11.39 2.01 -19.89
C ALA A 209 -12.83 2.30 -20.34
N LEU A 210 -13.67 1.27 -20.41
CA LEU A 210 -15.00 1.33 -21.03
C LEU A 210 -16.13 0.93 -20.06
N HIS A 211 -15.80 0.50 -18.85
CA HIS A 211 -16.74 0.04 -17.83
C HIS A 211 -16.21 0.39 -16.43
N ASN A 212 -16.84 -0.16 -15.39
CA ASN A 212 -16.40 0.03 -14.03
C ASN A 212 -15.05 -0.66 -13.76
N GLY A 213 -14.26 -0.07 -12.87
CA GLY A 213 -13.08 -0.72 -12.31
C GLY A 213 -13.47 -1.91 -11.42
N GLY A 214 -12.60 -2.91 -11.36
CA GLY A 214 -12.80 -4.08 -10.52
C GLY A 214 -12.62 -3.78 -9.04
N ALA A 215 -13.35 -4.45 -8.17
CA ALA A 215 -13.13 -4.33 -6.73
C ALA A 215 -11.75 -4.86 -6.31
N GLY A 216 -11.15 -4.29 -5.27
CA GLY A 216 -9.99 -4.85 -4.60
C GLY A 216 -10.34 -6.12 -3.81
N GLY A 217 -9.38 -7.04 -3.72
CA GLY A 217 -9.53 -8.26 -2.94
C GLY A 217 -9.41 -8.00 -1.44
N ALA A 218 -10.14 -8.77 -0.63
CA ALA A 218 -9.99 -8.68 0.82
C ALA A 218 -8.62 -9.18 1.28
N GLY A 219 -8.08 -8.62 2.36
CA GLY A 219 -6.90 -9.13 3.04
C GLY A 219 -7.19 -10.45 3.76
N GLY A 220 -6.19 -11.32 3.83
CA GLY A 220 -6.27 -12.59 4.54
C GLY A 220 -6.26 -12.42 6.05
N THR A 221 -6.81 -13.38 6.77
CA THR A 221 -6.80 -13.37 8.24
C THR A 221 -5.42 -13.72 8.77
N GLY A 222 -5.01 -13.07 9.86
CA GLY A 222 -3.78 -13.37 10.58
C GLY A 222 -3.92 -14.59 11.49
N GLY A 223 -2.79 -15.24 11.76
CA GLY A 223 -2.64 -16.23 12.82
C GLY A 223 -2.92 -15.69 14.21
N LEU A 224 -3.04 -16.58 15.20
CA LEU A 224 -3.30 -16.23 16.61
C LEU A 224 -2.40 -15.09 17.11
N PHE A 225 -1.15 -15.03 16.67
CA PHE A 225 -0.16 -14.02 17.11
C PHE A 225 0.15 -12.92 16.10
N SER A 226 -0.59 -12.85 14.99
CA SER A 226 -0.15 -12.10 13.83
C SER A 226 -1.26 -11.27 13.21
N ALA A 227 -0.86 -10.22 12.51
CA ALA A 227 -1.77 -9.26 11.90
C ALA A 227 -2.55 -9.86 10.72
N GLY A 228 -3.73 -9.29 10.47
CA GLY A 228 -4.44 -9.51 9.22
C GLY A 228 -3.74 -8.80 8.06
N GLY A 229 -3.92 -9.32 6.85
CA GLY A 229 -3.41 -8.71 5.63
C GLY A 229 -4.17 -7.45 5.25
N ALA A 230 -3.53 -6.52 4.55
CA ALA A 230 -4.22 -5.36 4.00
C ALA A 230 -5.19 -5.76 2.88
N GLY A 231 -6.29 -5.02 2.73
CA GLY A 231 -7.16 -5.11 1.56
C GLY A 231 -6.50 -4.52 0.31
N GLY A 232 -6.82 -5.06 -0.85
CA GLY A 232 -6.34 -4.56 -2.13
C GLY A 232 -7.08 -3.29 -2.55
N THR A 233 -6.42 -2.43 -3.33
CA THR A 233 -7.07 -1.23 -3.88
C THR A 233 -8.10 -1.59 -4.94
N GLY A 234 -9.17 -0.80 -5.07
CA GLY A 234 -10.08 -0.87 -6.21
C GLY A 234 -9.43 -0.41 -7.51
N GLY A 235 -9.87 -0.97 -8.63
CA GLY A 235 -9.40 -0.63 -9.98
C GLY A 235 -10.01 0.68 -10.48
N ALA A 236 -9.30 1.38 -11.37
CA ALA A 236 -9.77 2.64 -11.94
C ALA A 236 -10.79 2.43 -13.09
N SER A 237 -11.59 3.45 -13.37
CA SER A 237 -12.52 3.50 -14.52
C SER A 237 -12.43 4.81 -15.31
N ASP A 238 -12.08 4.74 -16.60
CA ASP A 238 -12.06 5.92 -17.47
C ASP A 238 -13.38 6.19 -18.20
N LEU A 239 -14.42 5.38 -17.96
CA LEU A 239 -15.72 5.54 -18.61
C LEU A 239 -16.41 6.84 -18.15
N ALA A 240 -16.53 7.79 -19.08
CA ALA A 240 -17.22 9.06 -18.85
C ALA A 240 -18.72 8.87 -18.56
N GLY A 241 -19.24 9.67 -17.64
CA GLY A 241 -20.68 9.81 -17.36
C GLY A 241 -21.32 8.70 -16.50
N THR A 242 -20.89 7.44 -16.60
CA THR A 242 -21.50 6.33 -15.82
C THR A 242 -20.49 5.40 -15.15
N GLY A 243 -19.21 5.49 -15.48
CA GLY A 243 -18.17 4.60 -14.94
C GLY A 243 -17.97 4.75 -13.43
N ARG A 244 -17.87 3.62 -12.74
CA ARG A 244 -17.50 3.55 -11.32
C ARG A 244 -16.09 3.05 -11.13
N GLY A 245 -15.34 3.67 -10.22
CA GLY A 245 -14.14 3.08 -9.66
C GLY A 245 -14.50 1.85 -8.85
N GLY A 246 -13.60 0.87 -8.82
CA GLY A 246 -13.78 -0.32 -8.00
C GLY A 246 -13.74 0.04 -6.51
N VAL A 247 -14.52 -0.64 -5.69
CA VAL A 247 -14.40 -0.50 -4.23
C VAL A 247 -13.08 -1.09 -3.74
N GLY A 248 -12.49 -0.51 -2.69
CA GLY A 248 -11.35 -1.09 -1.99
C GLY A 248 -11.72 -2.37 -1.25
N GLY A 249 -10.79 -3.32 -1.18
CA GLY A 249 -10.96 -4.56 -0.43
C GLY A 249 -10.91 -4.32 1.07
N ALA A 250 -11.68 -5.07 1.85
CA ALA A 250 -11.59 -5.01 3.31
C ALA A 250 -10.22 -5.53 3.80
N GLY A 251 -9.72 -4.96 4.90
CA GLY A 251 -8.58 -5.52 5.62
C GLY A 251 -8.94 -6.84 6.30
N GLY A 252 -7.98 -7.75 6.38
CA GLY A 252 -8.13 -9.02 7.08
C GLY A 252 -8.16 -8.85 8.59
N ALA A 253 -8.88 -9.72 9.30
CA ALA A 253 -8.85 -9.72 10.76
C ALA A 253 -7.48 -10.18 11.29
N GLY A 254 -6.99 -9.57 12.36
CA GLY A 254 -5.87 -10.10 13.14
C GLY A 254 -6.28 -11.32 13.95
N GLY A 255 -5.33 -12.17 14.33
CA GLY A 255 -5.62 -13.19 15.35
C GLY A 255 -5.66 -12.59 16.75
N LEU A 256 -5.82 -13.43 17.79
CA LEU A 256 -6.03 -13.01 19.18
C LEU A 256 -5.05 -11.91 19.67
N PHE A 257 -3.79 -11.98 19.27
CA PHE A 257 -2.73 -11.02 19.60
C PHE A 257 -2.26 -10.19 18.40
N GLY A 258 -2.96 -10.23 17.27
CA GLY A 258 -2.64 -9.46 16.07
C GLY A 258 -3.50 -8.21 15.91
N ILE A 259 -2.99 -7.22 15.18
CA ILE A 259 -3.80 -6.08 14.72
C ILE A 259 -4.61 -6.45 13.47
N GLY A 260 -5.70 -5.73 13.24
CA GLY A 260 -6.43 -5.84 11.98
C GLY A 260 -5.65 -5.23 10.83
N GLY A 261 -5.79 -5.79 9.63
CA GLY A 261 -5.21 -5.25 8.41
C GLY A 261 -5.92 -3.96 7.97
N ALA A 262 -5.23 -3.07 7.28
CA ALA A 262 -5.86 -1.87 6.72
C ALA A 262 -6.80 -2.22 5.55
N GLY A 263 -7.86 -1.45 5.36
CA GLY A 263 -8.69 -1.50 4.16
C GLY A 263 -7.96 -0.92 2.94
N GLY A 264 -8.25 -1.43 1.76
CA GLY A 264 -7.73 -0.92 0.50
C GLY A 264 -8.42 0.37 0.08
N ALA A 265 -7.72 1.25 -0.64
CA ALA A 265 -8.34 2.44 -1.20
C ALA A 265 -9.33 2.10 -2.32
N GLY A 266 -10.36 2.92 -2.49
CA GLY A 266 -11.25 2.87 -3.65
C GLY A 266 -10.56 3.35 -4.93
N GLY A 267 -11.00 2.82 -6.07
CA GLY A 267 -10.50 3.17 -7.39
C GLY A 267 -10.99 4.54 -7.85
N SER A 268 -10.15 5.27 -8.57
CA SER A 268 -10.57 6.53 -9.20
C SER A 268 -11.44 6.27 -10.43
N ALA A 269 -12.37 7.16 -10.72
CA ALA A 269 -13.05 7.17 -12.01
C ALA A 269 -13.37 8.57 -12.50
N VAL A 270 -13.81 8.68 -13.76
CA VAL A 270 -14.30 9.96 -14.28
C VAL A 270 -15.64 10.34 -13.64
N ALA A 271 -16.59 9.41 -13.51
CA ALA A 271 -17.91 9.71 -12.95
C ALA A 271 -17.97 9.44 -11.44
N PHE A 272 -17.93 8.18 -11.01
CA PHE A 272 -18.13 7.84 -9.59
C PHE A 272 -16.87 7.17 -9.04
N GLY A 273 -16.21 7.80 -8.07
CA GLY A 273 -15.11 7.16 -7.34
C GLY A 273 -15.61 5.91 -6.61
N GLY A 274 -14.74 4.92 -6.44
CA GLY A 274 -15.04 3.73 -5.64
C GLY A 274 -14.87 4.01 -4.15
N ASP A 275 -15.66 3.37 -3.30
CA ASP A 275 -15.51 3.52 -1.85
C ASP A 275 -14.24 2.83 -1.34
N GLY A 276 -13.68 3.32 -0.24
CA GLY A 276 -12.60 2.67 0.48
C GLY A 276 -13.08 1.41 1.21
N GLY A 277 -12.21 0.41 1.30
CA GLY A 277 -12.47 -0.81 2.04
C GLY A 277 -12.44 -0.60 3.55
N ALA A 278 -13.25 -1.34 4.30
CA ALA A 278 -13.19 -1.28 5.76
C ALA A 278 -11.86 -1.86 6.29
N GLY A 279 -11.38 -1.34 7.42
CA GLY A 279 -10.29 -1.94 8.17
C GLY A 279 -10.70 -3.27 8.81
N GLY A 280 -9.76 -4.20 8.91
CA GLY A 280 -9.96 -5.49 9.56
C GLY A 280 -10.09 -5.34 11.07
N ALA A 281 -10.86 -6.22 11.71
CA ALA A 281 -10.92 -6.27 13.17
C ALA A 281 -9.58 -6.69 13.77
N GLY A 282 -9.24 -6.14 14.93
CA GLY A 282 -8.07 -6.57 15.71
C GLY A 282 -8.25 -7.95 16.35
N GLY A 283 -7.26 -8.35 17.13
CA GLY A 283 -7.35 -9.40 18.14
C GLY A 283 -7.94 -8.91 19.46
N ALA A 284 -8.20 -9.81 20.41
CA ALA A 284 -8.78 -9.42 21.69
C ALA A 284 -7.88 -8.54 22.56
N PHE A 285 -6.59 -8.40 22.21
CA PHE A 285 -5.62 -7.57 22.93
C PHE A 285 -5.06 -6.42 22.08
N ASN A 286 -5.55 -6.25 20.85
CA ASN A 286 -4.94 -5.39 19.84
C ASN A 286 -5.99 -4.61 19.05
N GLY A 287 -5.53 -3.54 18.40
CA GLY A 287 -6.42 -2.64 17.69
C GLY A 287 -6.86 -3.12 16.31
N GLY A 288 -7.95 -2.54 15.83
CA GLY A 288 -8.40 -2.73 14.46
C GLY A 288 -7.55 -1.97 13.44
N GLY A 289 -7.63 -2.39 12.18
CA GLY A 289 -6.93 -1.73 11.08
C GLY A 289 -7.64 -0.46 10.63
N ALA A 290 -6.91 0.45 9.99
CA ALA A 290 -7.51 1.65 9.41
C ALA A 290 -8.41 1.31 8.21
N GLY A 291 -9.45 2.10 7.96
CA GLY A 291 -10.22 2.06 6.72
C GLY A 291 -9.44 2.66 5.55
N GLY A 292 -9.75 2.21 4.34
CA GLY A 292 -9.15 2.72 3.11
C GLY A 292 -9.76 4.05 2.68
N ALA A 293 -9.01 4.86 1.95
CA ALA A 293 -9.54 6.11 1.39
C ALA A 293 -10.53 5.85 0.24
N GLY A 294 -11.49 6.74 0.04
CA GLY A 294 -12.36 6.75 -1.13
C GLY A 294 -11.63 7.22 -2.40
N GLY A 295 -12.09 6.75 -3.55
CA GLY A 295 -11.56 7.09 -4.86
C GLY A 295 -12.08 8.43 -5.37
N ALA A 296 -11.30 9.09 -6.23
CA ALA A 296 -11.71 10.34 -6.86
C ALA A 296 -12.74 10.12 -7.99
N GLY A 297 -13.57 11.13 -8.27
CA GLY A 297 -14.52 11.15 -9.39
C GLY A 297 -15.29 12.46 -9.52
N THR A 298 -16.32 12.56 -10.38
CA THR A 298 -17.25 13.70 -10.30
C THR A 298 -18.05 13.63 -9.00
N VAL A 299 -18.52 12.44 -8.65
CA VAL A 299 -18.93 12.09 -7.29
C VAL A 299 -17.86 11.16 -6.76
N ALA A 300 -17.13 11.60 -5.75
CA ALA A 300 -16.10 10.77 -5.15
C ALA A 300 -16.70 9.63 -4.31
N GLY A 301 -15.90 8.59 -4.11
CA GLY A 301 -16.24 7.48 -3.22
C GLY A 301 -16.00 7.84 -1.76
N ASP A 302 -16.73 7.19 -0.88
CA ASP A 302 -16.62 7.37 0.57
C ASP A 302 -15.38 6.66 1.12
N GLY A 303 -14.88 7.13 2.26
CA GLY A 303 -13.84 6.44 3.02
C GLY A 303 -14.37 5.20 3.73
N GLY A 304 -13.56 4.16 3.81
CA GLY A 304 -13.90 2.93 4.51
C GLY A 304 -13.90 3.13 6.03
N ALA A 305 -14.76 2.41 6.74
CA ALA A 305 -14.75 2.43 8.21
C ALA A 305 -13.47 1.81 8.77
N GLY A 306 -12.99 2.31 9.90
CA GLY A 306 -11.95 1.68 10.68
C GLY A 306 -12.43 0.37 11.32
N GLY A 307 -11.52 -0.60 11.43
CA GLY A 307 -11.79 -1.86 12.10
C GLY A 307 -11.96 -1.67 13.60
N ASN A 308 -12.87 -2.41 14.21
CA ASN A 308 -12.96 -2.44 15.67
C ASN A 308 -11.73 -3.14 16.28
N ALA A 309 -11.41 -2.81 17.54
CA ALA A 309 -10.65 -3.74 18.36
C ALA A 309 -11.36 -5.11 18.35
N GLY A 310 -10.60 -6.20 18.42
CA GLY A 310 -11.07 -7.54 18.05
C GLY A 310 -12.29 -8.08 18.79
N THR A 311 -12.76 -9.26 18.45
CA THR A 311 -13.88 -9.89 19.17
C THR A 311 -13.52 -11.32 19.57
N LEU A 312 -13.48 -11.60 20.87
CA LEU A 312 -13.69 -12.97 21.35
C LEU A 312 -15.16 -13.32 21.10
N PRO A 313 -15.48 -14.57 20.70
CA PRO A 313 -16.84 -15.04 20.74
C PRO A 313 -17.42 -14.78 22.14
N ASN A 314 -18.53 -14.03 22.22
CA ASN A 314 -19.29 -13.72 23.43
C ASN A 314 -18.68 -12.74 24.45
N VAL A 315 -17.44 -12.24 24.28
CA VAL A 315 -16.82 -11.29 25.23
C VAL A 315 -16.38 -9.97 24.55
N GLY A 316 -16.30 -9.91 23.22
CA GLY A 316 -15.71 -8.77 22.51
C GLY A 316 -14.18 -8.70 22.73
N ALA A 317 -13.51 -7.64 22.29
CA ALA A 317 -12.08 -7.45 22.59
C ALA A 317 -11.94 -7.18 24.07
N LEU A 318 -10.90 -7.71 24.68
CA LEU A 318 -10.57 -7.32 26.04
C LEU A 318 -9.94 -5.92 26.04
N PHE A 319 -8.93 -5.73 25.18
CA PHE A 319 -8.19 -4.48 25.02
C PHE A 319 -7.94 -4.17 23.54
N GLY A 320 -7.65 -2.90 23.24
CA GLY A 320 -7.20 -2.45 21.92
C GLY A 320 -7.95 -1.21 21.45
N THR A 321 -7.29 -0.39 20.62
CA THR A 321 -7.91 0.79 20.04
C THR A 321 -8.72 0.44 18.79
N GLY A 322 -9.79 1.19 18.52
CA GLY A 322 -10.39 1.15 17.19
C GLY A 322 -9.43 1.69 16.12
N GLY A 323 -9.54 1.18 14.90
CA GLY A 323 -8.82 1.69 13.74
C GLY A 323 -9.41 3.01 13.26
N ALA A 324 -8.59 3.86 12.64
CA ALA A 324 -9.09 5.11 12.04
C ALA A 324 -10.00 4.83 10.84
N GLY A 325 -11.00 5.68 10.61
CA GLY A 325 -11.73 5.71 9.35
C GLY A 325 -10.88 6.27 8.21
N GLY A 326 -11.15 5.83 7.00
CA GLY A 326 -10.50 6.32 5.79
C GLY A 326 -11.04 7.69 5.36
N ALA A 327 -10.23 8.50 4.70
CA ALA A 327 -10.70 9.78 4.14
C ALA A 327 -11.63 9.54 2.95
N GLY A 328 -12.60 10.41 2.74
CA GLY A 328 -13.40 10.45 1.52
C GLY A 328 -12.59 10.93 0.31
N GLY A 329 -12.97 10.51 -0.89
CA GLY A 329 -12.28 10.88 -2.12
C GLY A 329 -12.54 12.32 -2.55
N ALA A 330 -11.67 12.87 -3.40
CA ALA A 330 -11.87 14.19 -3.99
C ALA A 330 -12.81 14.14 -5.19
N GLY A 331 -13.86 14.96 -5.15
CA GLY A 331 -14.90 15.08 -6.15
C GLY A 331 -14.74 16.30 -7.06
N ALA A 332 -14.97 16.15 -8.36
CA ALA A 332 -15.14 17.31 -9.25
C ALA A 332 -16.49 18.00 -9.06
N ALA A 333 -17.47 17.36 -8.42
CA ALA A 333 -18.74 17.95 -8.02
C ALA A 333 -19.06 17.66 -6.55
N ILE A 334 -19.03 16.38 -6.14
CA ILE A 334 -19.38 15.97 -4.78
C ILE A 334 -18.19 15.21 -4.18
N GLY A 335 -17.66 15.68 -3.06
CA GLY A 335 -16.63 15.00 -2.28
C GLY A 335 -17.19 13.78 -1.54
N GLY A 336 -16.38 12.75 -1.36
CA GLY A 336 -16.79 11.55 -0.63
C GLY A 336 -16.81 11.79 0.87
N ASN A 337 -17.66 11.10 1.60
CA ASN A 337 -17.69 11.18 3.05
C ASN A 337 -16.48 10.47 3.67
N GLY A 338 -16.04 10.90 4.84
CA GLY A 338 -15.05 10.19 5.64
C GLY A 338 -15.66 8.95 6.28
N GLY A 339 -14.85 7.89 6.40
CA GLY A 339 -15.24 6.66 7.08
C GLY A 339 -15.31 6.84 8.60
N ALA A 340 -16.20 6.11 9.26
CA ALA A 340 -16.27 6.10 10.72
C ALA A 340 -15.01 5.45 11.34
N GLY A 341 -14.59 5.91 12.51
CA GLY A 341 -13.58 5.24 13.32
C GLY A 341 -14.12 3.96 13.96
N GLY A 342 -13.26 2.97 14.16
CA GLY A 342 -13.59 1.72 14.83
C GLY A 342 -13.78 1.90 16.33
N THR A 343 -14.48 0.96 16.97
CA THR A 343 -14.68 0.95 18.42
C THR A 343 -13.50 0.31 19.18
N GLY A 344 -13.21 0.80 20.39
CA GLY A 344 -12.21 0.24 21.30
C GLY A 344 -12.67 -1.05 22.00
N GLY A 345 -11.74 -1.77 22.65
CA GLY A 345 -12.02 -3.04 23.33
C GLY A 345 -12.87 -2.90 24.59
N VAL A 346 -13.62 -3.93 24.97
CA VAL A 346 -14.61 -3.94 26.07
C VAL A 346 -14.04 -3.48 27.40
N LEU A 347 -12.86 -3.97 27.83
CA LEU A 347 -12.25 -3.48 29.07
C LEU A 347 -11.46 -2.20 28.87
N GLY A 348 -10.75 -2.03 27.76
CA GLY A 348 -9.88 -0.88 27.59
C GLY A 348 -9.45 -0.58 26.16
N GLY A 349 -9.59 0.66 25.73
CA GLY A 349 -8.96 1.16 24.50
C GLY A 349 -9.67 2.37 23.92
N GLY A 350 -8.93 3.26 23.26
CA GLY A 350 -9.53 4.42 22.60
C GLY A 350 -10.35 4.02 21.36
N GLY A 351 -11.37 4.80 21.06
CA GLY A 351 -12.02 4.72 19.75
C GLY A 351 -11.10 5.25 18.65
N GLY A 352 -11.28 4.74 17.44
CA GLY A 352 -10.58 5.23 16.26
C GLY A 352 -11.08 6.61 15.84
N VAL A 353 -10.22 7.42 15.25
CA VAL A 353 -10.64 8.72 14.69
C VAL A 353 -11.50 8.50 13.44
N GLY A 354 -12.48 9.36 13.21
CA GLY A 354 -13.22 9.41 11.94
C GLY A 354 -12.34 9.98 10.83
N GLY A 355 -12.54 9.50 9.60
CA GLY A 355 -11.86 10.01 8.42
C GLY A 355 -12.37 11.39 8.03
N SER A 356 -11.54 12.21 7.40
CA SER A 356 -11.99 13.49 6.85
C SER A 356 -12.88 13.29 5.62
N GLY A 357 -13.88 14.16 5.45
CA GLY A 357 -14.60 14.29 4.20
C GLY A 357 -13.72 14.82 3.07
N GLY A 358 -14.02 14.41 1.85
CA GLY A 358 -13.31 14.79 0.65
C GLY A 358 -13.78 16.15 0.12
N PHE A 359 -12.88 16.85 -0.56
CA PHE A 359 -13.24 18.08 -1.27
C PHE A 359 -14.22 17.80 -2.42
N GLY A 360 -15.19 18.69 -2.67
CA GLY A 360 -16.01 18.65 -3.88
C GLY A 360 -16.36 20.06 -4.37
N GLU A 361 -16.33 20.33 -5.69
CA GLU A 361 -16.58 21.70 -6.15
C GLU A 361 -17.97 22.23 -5.74
N ALA A 362 -19.01 21.40 -5.81
CA ALA A 362 -20.37 21.76 -5.44
C ALA A 362 -20.70 21.39 -3.98
N ILE A 363 -20.36 20.18 -3.53
CA ILE A 363 -20.64 19.72 -2.17
C ILE A 363 -19.40 19.03 -1.63
N GLY A 364 -18.88 19.49 -0.49
CA GLY A 364 -17.84 18.78 0.25
C GLY A 364 -18.43 17.55 0.96
N GLY A 365 -17.66 16.48 1.06
CA GLY A 365 -18.12 15.29 1.78
C GLY A 365 -18.11 15.48 3.29
N ASP A 366 -18.97 14.79 4.02
CA ASP A 366 -19.04 14.89 5.47
C ASP A 366 -17.83 14.20 6.13
N GLY A 367 -17.44 14.67 7.31
CA GLY A 367 -16.48 14.00 8.16
C GLY A 367 -17.05 12.73 8.77
N GLY A 368 -16.22 11.69 8.86
CA GLY A 368 -16.58 10.43 9.51
C GLY A 368 -16.74 10.58 11.01
N THR A 369 -17.64 9.81 11.61
CA THR A 369 -17.79 9.81 13.07
C THR A 369 -16.58 9.18 13.76
N GLY A 370 -16.22 9.70 14.93
CA GLY A 370 -15.24 9.07 15.80
C GLY A 370 -15.80 7.79 16.41
N GLY A 371 -14.97 6.76 16.52
CA GLY A 371 -15.34 5.51 17.14
C GLY A 371 -15.52 5.65 18.65
N ASN A 372 -16.37 4.82 19.24
CA ASN A 372 -16.50 4.79 20.69
C ASN A 372 -15.25 4.20 21.35
N GLY A 373 -14.88 4.73 22.52
CA GLY A 373 -13.93 4.10 23.41
C GLY A 373 -14.42 2.74 23.90
N GLY A 374 -13.54 2.02 24.57
CA GLY A 374 -13.84 0.74 25.18
C GLY A 374 -14.99 0.82 26.18
N MET A 375 -15.78 -0.25 26.34
CA MET A 375 -17.01 -0.20 27.15
C MET A 375 -16.77 0.29 28.58
N LEU A 376 -15.67 -0.12 29.22
CA LEU A 376 -15.34 0.29 30.59
C LEU A 376 -14.34 1.44 30.66
N LEU A 377 -13.20 1.30 29.98
CA LEU A 377 -12.15 2.31 29.92
C LEU A 377 -11.83 2.70 28.46
N GLY A 378 -11.60 3.98 28.22
CA GLY A 378 -11.10 4.46 26.94
C GLY A 378 -11.74 5.77 26.51
N ALA A 379 -10.95 6.62 25.86
CA ALA A 379 -11.46 7.84 25.25
C ALA A 379 -12.24 7.52 23.96
N GLY A 380 -13.25 8.31 23.66
CA GLY A 380 -13.86 8.31 22.34
C GLY A 380 -12.88 8.86 21.29
N GLY A 381 -12.95 8.35 20.07
CA GLY A 381 -12.20 8.88 18.94
C GLY A 381 -12.76 10.23 18.48
N SER A 382 -11.92 11.10 17.93
CA SER A 382 -12.39 12.35 17.34
C SER A 382 -13.19 12.11 16.06
N GLY A 383 -14.18 12.94 15.79
CA GLY A 383 -14.80 13.02 14.47
C GLY A 383 -13.84 13.60 13.43
N GLY A 384 -14.03 13.23 12.17
CA GLY A 384 -13.31 13.77 11.03
C GLY A 384 -13.82 15.15 10.63
N ALA A 385 -12.97 15.98 10.06
CA ALA A 385 -13.41 17.26 9.49
C ALA A 385 -14.25 17.04 8.22
N GLY A 386 -15.21 17.91 7.97
CA GLY A 386 -15.93 18.00 6.70
C GLY A 386 -15.05 18.52 5.57
N GLY A 387 -15.34 18.09 4.35
CA GLY A 387 -14.66 18.47 3.13
C GLY A 387 -15.04 19.87 2.66
N GLY A 388 -14.09 20.58 2.07
CA GLY A 388 -14.35 21.90 1.50
C GLY A 388 -15.05 21.85 0.14
N ALA A 389 -15.58 23.00 -0.29
CA ALA A 389 -16.16 23.21 -1.61
C ALA A 389 -15.87 24.61 -2.18
N SER A 390 -16.00 24.83 -3.49
CA SER A 390 -15.48 26.06 -4.12
C SER A 390 -16.29 26.66 -5.28
N ASN A 391 -17.45 26.12 -5.64
CA ASN A 391 -18.34 26.71 -6.65
C ASN A 391 -19.24 27.81 -6.03
N GLY A 392 -19.83 28.70 -6.82
CA GLY A 392 -20.64 29.83 -6.33
C GLY A 392 -21.91 29.44 -5.54
N ALA A 393 -22.42 28.22 -5.72
CA ALA A 393 -23.53 27.64 -4.96
C ALA A 393 -23.08 26.50 -4.02
N SER A 394 -21.80 26.48 -3.64
CA SER A 394 -21.19 25.35 -2.94
C SER A 394 -21.61 25.21 -1.48
N ILE A 395 -21.67 23.96 -1.03
CA ILE A 395 -21.98 23.57 0.35
C ILE A 395 -20.77 22.80 0.91
N GLY A 396 -20.27 23.21 2.07
CA GLY A 396 -19.21 22.50 2.78
C GLY A 396 -19.78 21.26 3.47
N GLY A 397 -18.98 20.20 3.57
CA GLY A 397 -19.40 18.99 4.28
C GLY A 397 -19.45 19.22 5.79
N ASP A 398 -20.35 18.54 6.48
CA ASP A 398 -20.46 18.62 7.94
C ASP A 398 -19.26 17.93 8.61
N GLY A 399 -18.89 18.39 9.80
CA GLY A 399 -17.92 17.72 10.65
C GLY A 399 -18.50 16.47 11.30
N GLY A 400 -17.71 15.41 11.39
CA GLY A 400 -18.11 14.17 12.06
C GLY A 400 -18.26 14.34 13.57
N THR A 401 -19.17 13.61 14.18
CA THR A 401 -19.31 13.62 15.64
C THR A 401 -18.15 12.90 16.32
N GLY A 402 -17.77 13.35 17.51
CA GLY A 402 -16.82 12.64 18.37
C GLY A 402 -17.46 11.41 19.02
N GLY A 403 -16.68 10.34 19.17
CA GLY A 403 -17.13 9.10 19.79
C GLY A 403 -17.35 9.23 21.29
N ALA A 404 -18.22 8.40 21.85
CA ALA A 404 -18.41 8.33 23.30
C ALA A 404 -17.22 7.63 23.97
N ALA A 405 -16.92 8.01 25.21
CA ALA A 405 -15.94 7.33 26.04
C ALA A 405 -16.50 6.06 26.70
N GLY A 406 -15.63 5.29 27.35
CA GLY A 406 -16.00 4.18 28.21
C GLY A 406 -16.74 4.60 29.47
N MET A 407 -17.55 3.71 30.02
CA MET A 407 -18.48 3.99 31.12
C MET A 407 -17.80 4.51 32.40
N LEU A 408 -16.61 4.02 32.74
CA LEU A 408 -15.97 4.33 34.03
C LEU A 408 -14.92 5.43 33.93
N TYR A 409 -14.01 5.31 32.96
CA TYR A 409 -12.94 6.28 32.76
C TYR A 409 -12.68 6.55 31.27
N GLY A 410 -12.73 7.82 30.89
CA GLY A 410 -12.38 8.27 29.54
C GLY A 410 -13.06 9.58 29.17
N SER A 411 -12.37 10.38 28.36
CA SER A 411 -12.94 11.60 27.77
C SER A 411 -13.67 11.29 26.47
N GLY A 412 -14.76 12.01 26.22
CA GLY A 412 -15.42 11.96 24.92
C GLY A 412 -14.52 12.49 23.81
N GLY A 413 -14.70 11.98 22.59
CA GLY A 413 -13.96 12.45 21.42
C GLY A 413 -14.38 13.85 21.01
N VAL A 414 -13.46 14.64 20.47
CA VAL A 414 -13.82 15.96 19.90
C VAL A 414 -14.61 15.79 18.61
N GLY A 415 -15.58 16.67 18.35
CA GLY A 415 -16.24 16.76 17.05
C GLY A 415 -15.32 17.35 16.00
N GLY A 416 -15.53 16.98 14.75
CA GLY A 416 -14.80 17.51 13.60
C GLY A 416 -15.32 18.89 13.19
N ASN A 417 -14.46 19.72 12.62
CA ASN A 417 -14.91 21.00 12.06
C ASN A 417 -15.69 20.78 10.76
N GLY A 418 -16.65 21.65 10.47
CA GLY A 418 -17.31 21.72 9.17
C GLY A 418 -16.38 22.22 8.07
N GLY A 419 -16.70 21.84 6.83
CA GLY A 419 -15.96 22.21 5.64
C GLY A 419 -16.25 23.64 5.17
N ASN A 420 -15.22 24.32 4.68
CA ASN A 420 -15.37 25.66 4.12
C ASN A 420 -15.99 25.61 2.72
N ALA A 421 -16.83 26.58 2.37
CA ALA A 421 -17.42 26.71 1.04
C ALA A 421 -17.64 28.18 0.64
N ILE A 422 -18.19 28.44 -0.54
CA ILE A 422 -18.56 29.80 -0.96
C ILE A 422 -19.97 30.15 -0.51
N ALA A 423 -20.96 29.27 -0.69
CA ALA A 423 -22.35 29.60 -0.36
C ALA A 423 -22.68 29.24 1.08
N ILE A 424 -22.57 27.96 1.46
CA ILE A 424 -22.98 27.47 2.78
C ILE A 424 -21.83 26.67 3.40
N GLY A 425 -21.31 27.12 4.55
CA GLY A 425 -20.31 26.38 5.31
C GLY A 425 -20.93 25.13 5.95
N GLY A 426 -20.16 24.05 6.06
CA GLY A 426 -20.62 22.84 6.75
C GLY A 426 -20.70 23.05 8.26
N ASN A 427 -21.58 22.34 8.94
CA ASN A 427 -21.71 22.43 10.40
C ASN A 427 -20.56 21.73 11.11
N GLY A 428 -20.23 22.19 12.31
CA GLY A 428 -19.32 21.48 13.21
C GLY A 428 -19.97 20.25 13.82
N GLY A 429 -19.20 19.17 13.97
CA GLY A 429 -19.66 17.94 14.60
C GLY A 429 -19.78 18.07 16.11
N ALA A 430 -20.75 17.39 16.71
CA ALA A 430 -20.89 17.36 18.16
C ALA A 430 -19.72 16.61 18.84
N GLY A 431 -19.35 17.05 20.04
CA GLY A 431 -18.40 16.37 20.91
C GLY A 431 -19.02 15.13 21.59
N GLY A 432 -18.20 14.11 21.76
CA GLY A 432 -18.57 12.85 22.40
C GLY A 432 -18.81 12.98 23.91
N LYS A 433 -19.65 12.10 24.45
CA LYS A 433 -19.91 12.05 25.90
C LYS A 433 -18.76 11.35 26.64
N ALA A 434 -18.46 11.80 27.86
CA ALA A 434 -17.45 11.19 28.71
C ALA A 434 -18.00 9.99 29.49
N GLY A 435 -17.08 9.25 30.13
CA GLY A 435 -17.41 8.26 31.15
C GLY A 435 -17.81 8.88 32.49
N ALA A 436 -17.95 8.05 33.52
CA ALA A 436 -18.15 8.51 34.88
C ALA A 436 -17.03 9.46 35.33
N ILE A 437 -15.77 9.15 34.98
CA ILE A 437 -14.64 10.05 35.18
C ILE A 437 -14.06 10.41 33.82
N GLY A 438 -14.12 11.69 33.47
CA GLY A 438 -13.57 12.22 32.22
C GLY A 438 -14.30 13.47 31.74
N ASN A 439 -13.66 14.18 30.81
CA ASN A 439 -14.24 15.38 30.23
C ASN A 439 -15.07 15.04 28.99
N GLY A 440 -16.16 15.77 28.77
CA GLY A 440 -16.85 15.74 27.48
C GLY A 440 -15.95 16.25 26.36
N GLY A 441 -16.14 15.73 25.16
CA GLY A 441 -15.42 16.20 23.98
C GLY A 441 -15.88 17.59 23.56
N ALA A 442 -14.98 18.44 23.06
CA ALA A 442 -15.39 19.71 22.46
C ALA A 442 -16.18 19.46 21.16
N GLY A 443 -17.15 20.31 20.86
CA GLY A 443 -17.77 20.37 19.54
C GLY A 443 -16.83 21.00 18.51
N GLY A 444 -17.01 20.66 17.25
CA GLY A 444 -16.25 21.23 16.14
C GLY A 444 -16.79 22.59 15.72
N ASN A 445 -15.95 23.41 15.11
CA ASN A 445 -16.38 24.70 14.59
C ASN A 445 -17.15 24.53 13.27
N GLY A 446 -18.07 25.45 12.99
CA GLY A 446 -18.69 25.59 11.68
C GLY A 446 -17.66 26.00 10.61
N GLY A 447 -17.93 25.61 9.37
CA GLY A 447 -17.14 25.94 8.20
C GLY A 447 -17.41 27.38 7.73
N THR A 448 -16.41 27.97 7.09
CA THR A 448 -16.51 29.35 6.59
C THR A 448 -17.23 29.42 5.25
N ALA A 449 -18.01 30.49 5.01
CA ALA A 449 -18.61 30.78 3.70
C ALA A 449 -19.04 32.23 3.51
N ASN A 450 -19.24 32.68 2.27
CA ASN A 450 -19.60 34.07 1.95
C ASN A 450 -21.08 34.40 2.13
N SER A 451 -21.98 33.40 2.24
CA SER A 451 -23.42 33.64 2.33
C SER A 451 -24.02 33.21 3.67
N SER A 452 -23.80 31.95 4.08
CA SER A 452 -24.17 31.41 5.38
C SER A 452 -23.02 30.56 5.91
N GLY A 453 -22.42 30.93 7.04
CA GLY A 453 -21.46 30.05 7.69
C GLY A 453 -22.13 28.79 8.24
N GLY A 454 -21.32 27.85 8.70
CA GLY A 454 -21.79 26.66 9.40
C GLY A 454 -22.09 26.92 10.88
N ASP A 455 -22.99 26.12 11.44
CA ASP A 455 -23.25 26.09 12.87
C ASP A 455 -22.07 25.46 13.62
N GLY A 456 -21.86 25.87 14.87
CA GLY A 456 -20.92 25.22 15.76
C GLY A 456 -21.52 23.94 16.37
N GLY A 457 -20.69 22.90 16.52
CA GLY A 457 -21.11 21.64 17.13
C GLY A 457 -21.26 21.75 18.65
N ASP A 458 -22.24 21.05 19.22
CA ASP A 458 -22.41 20.99 20.67
C ASP A 458 -21.26 20.29 21.38
N GLY A 459 -20.94 20.74 22.59
CA GLY A 459 -20.03 20.07 23.50
C GLY A 459 -20.59 18.77 24.09
N GLY A 460 -19.70 17.82 24.33
CA GLY A 460 -19.98 16.59 25.04
C GLY A 460 -20.23 16.82 26.53
N ASN A 461 -21.11 16.03 27.15
CA ASN A 461 -21.31 16.08 28.59
C ASN A 461 -20.26 15.21 29.29
N ALA A 462 -19.83 15.64 30.48
CA ALA A 462 -19.17 14.76 31.43
C ALA A 462 -20.19 13.86 32.15
N GLY A 463 -19.70 12.81 32.81
CA GLY A 463 -20.51 11.92 33.65
C GLY A 463 -20.61 12.40 35.09
N LEU A 464 -19.80 11.81 35.97
CA LEU A 464 -19.81 12.06 37.41
C LEU A 464 -18.77 13.12 37.82
N ILE A 465 -17.55 12.95 37.33
CA ILE A 465 -16.39 13.80 37.59
C ILE A 465 -15.75 14.19 36.25
N GLY A 466 -15.65 15.47 35.98
CA GLY A 466 -15.00 16.03 34.78
C GLY A 466 -15.76 17.21 34.21
N ASN A 467 -15.12 17.96 33.33
CA ASN A 467 -15.71 19.14 32.72
C ASN A 467 -16.52 18.77 31.47
N GLY A 468 -17.61 19.50 31.21
CA GLY A 468 -18.26 19.46 29.92
C GLY A 468 -17.33 19.98 28.82
N GLY A 469 -17.49 19.47 27.61
CA GLY A 469 -16.77 19.95 26.44
C GLY A 469 -17.31 21.31 26.00
N ASN A 470 -16.44 22.17 25.47
CA ASN A 470 -16.87 23.44 24.91
C ASN A 470 -17.68 23.21 23.63
N GLY A 471 -18.67 24.07 23.38
CA GLY A 471 -19.32 24.15 22.08
C GLY A 471 -18.37 24.76 21.05
N GLY A 472 -18.53 24.35 19.80
CA GLY A 472 -17.78 24.88 18.66
C GLY A 472 -18.29 26.25 18.26
N ASN A 473 -17.40 27.06 17.69
CA ASN A 473 -17.78 28.38 17.18
C ASN A 473 -18.65 28.23 15.93
N ALA A 474 -19.62 29.12 15.78
CA ALA A 474 -20.23 29.35 14.48
C ALA A 474 -19.33 30.28 13.64
N GLU A 475 -19.59 30.33 12.34
CA GLU A 475 -19.06 31.40 11.48
C GLU A 475 -20.21 32.35 11.10
N ILE A 476 -20.16 33.62 11.52
CA ILE A 476 -21.17 34.63 11.16
C ILE A 476 -20.90 35.20 9.77
N VAL A 477 -21.82 34.98 8.82
CA VAL A 477 -21.85 35.75 7.56
C VAL A 477 -23.27 36.17 7.12
N ILE A 478 -23.33 37.44 6.69
CA ILE A 478 -24.33 38.34 6.08
C ILE A 478 -25.83 37.93 6.01
N THR A 479 -26.23 36.68 5.74
CA THR A 479 -27.61 36.39 5.30
C THR A 479 -28.39 35.39 6.16
N ALA A 480 -27.75 34.56 6.99
CA ALA A 480 -28.43 33.69 7.95
C ALA A 480 -27.60 33.54 9.22
N GLY A 481 -28.27 33.55 10.38
CA GLY A 481 -27.62 33.49 11.69
C GLY A 481 -27.19 32.07 12.03
N SER A 482 -25.95 31.73 11.68
CA SER A 482 -25.27 30.53 12.18
C SER A 482 -25.34 30.50 13.71
N VAL A 483 -25.54 29.32 14.28
CA VAL A 483 -25.73 29.13 15.72
C VAL A 483 -24.47 28.53 16.32
N ALA A 484 -23.90 29.22 17.31
CA ALA A 484 -22.78 28.69 18.08
C ALA A 484 -23.21 27.44 18.87
N GLY A 485 -22.31 26.46 18.94
CA GLY A 485 -22.56 25.22 19.67
C GLY A 485 -22.74 25.47 21.17
N THR A 486 -23.61 24.71 21.79
CA THR A 486 -23.81 24.78 23.24
C THR A 486 -22.67 24.08 23.98
N GLY A 487 -22.26 24.62 25.12
CA GLY A 487 -21.32 23.95 26.00
C GLY A 487 -21.96 22.73 26.68
N GLY A 488 -21.23 21.63 26.78
CA GLY A 488 -21.70 20.42 27.44
C GLY A 488 -21.80 20.58 28.96
N ALA A 489 -22.62 19.74 29.60
CA ALA A 489 -22.75 19.74 31.06
C ALA A 489 -21.49 19.20 31.75
N GLY A 490 -21.09 19.81 32.87
CA GLY A 490 -20.07 19.30 33.78
C GLY A 490 -20.55 18.09 34.58
N GLY A 491 -19.61 17.43 35.25
CA GLY A 491 -19.87 16.23 36.03
C GLY A 491 -20.82 16.50 37.20
N LEU A 492 -21.72 15.55 37.46
CA LEU A 492 -22.76 15.68 38.49
C LEU A 492 -22.20 15.95 39.90
N LEU A 493 -21.02 15.42 40.24
CA LEU A 493 -20.37 15.64 41.54
C LEU A 493 -19.30 16.72 41.49
N LEU A 494 -18.52 16.74 40.42
CA LEU A 494 -17.41 17.68 40.27
C LEU A 494 -17.14 17.95 38.79
N GLY A 495 -17.22 19.21 38.38
CA GLY A 495 -16.94 19.61 37.01
C GLY A 495 -17.58 20.93 36.65
N LEU A 496 -16.95 21.66 35.73
CA LEU A 496 -17.53 22.86 35.13
C LEU A 496 -18.28 22.50 33.85
N ASN A 497 -19.35 23.24 33.57
CA ASN A 497 -19.95 23.22 32.24
C ASN A 497 -18.95 23.76 31.21
N GLY A 498 -19.00 23.21 29.99
CA GLY A 498 -18.28 23.76 28.87
C GLY A 498 -18.80 25.16 28.52
N THR A 499 -17.95 25.97 27.91
CA THR A 499 -18.39 27.26 27.38
C THR A 499 -19.14 27.06 26.07
N ASN A 500 -20.17 27.87 25.82
CA ASN A 500 -20.76 27.95 24.48
C ASN A 500 -19.69 28.44 23.49
N GLY A 501 -19.84 28.05 22.23
CA GLY A 501 -19.05 28.59 21.15
C GLY A 501 -19.25 30.10 20.99
N LEU A 502 -18.28 30.72 20.33
CA LEU A 502 -18.44 32.10 19.88
C LEU A 502 -19.33 32.14 18.63
N PRO A 503 -20.13 33.20 18.46
CA PRO A 503 -20.95 33.37 17.30
C PRO A 503 -20.10 33.59 16.05
#